data_AF-A0A434Q8S5-F1
#
_entry.id   AF-A0A434Q8S5-F1
#
_cell.length_a   1.000
_cell.length_b   1.000
_cell.length_c   1.000
_cell.angle_alpha   90.00
_cell.angle_beta   90.00
_cell.angle_gamma   90.00
#
_symmetry.space_group_name_H-M   'P 1'
#
loop_
_entity.id
_entity.type
_entity.pdbx_description
1 polymer ?
#
loop_
_entity_poly.entity_id
_entity_poly.type
_entity_poly.pdbx_seq_one_letter_code
_entity_poly.pdbx_strand_id
1 'polypeptide(L)'
;MTVRAMFYVKEINHRATPNPGEVNAEIKMAAAFGTYLRGLPEGNKDWSKWTPSGELSITITNPAAIEQFEIGEVYGLSFEKASKA
;
A
#
# COMPACT_ATOMS: atom_id res chain seq x y z
N MET A 1 20.52 -4.61 6.08
CA MET A 1 19.28 -5.37 5.81
C MET A 1 18.18 -4.36 5.55
N THR A 2 17.56 -4.41 4.36
CA THR A 2 16.44 -3.53 3.99
C THR A 2 15.15 -4.31 4.19
N VAL A 3 14.14 -3.72 4.83
CA VAL A 3 12.84 -4.38 4.99
C VAL A 3 12.04 -4.12 3.72
N ARG A 4 11.64 -5.19 3.04
CA ARG A 4 10.78 -5.15 1.85
C ARG A 4 9.56 -6.01 2.09
N ALA A 5 8.41 -5.56 1.60
CA ALA A 5 7.14 -6.24 1.75
C ALA A 5 6.27 -6.02 0.51
N MET A 6 5.33 -6.91 0.25
CA MET A 6 4.29 -6.73 -0.76
C MET A 6 2.92 -6.59 -0.09
N PHE A 7 2.13 -5.64 -0.57
CA PHE A 7 0.79 -5.36 -0.07
C PHE A 7 -0.18 -5.26 -1.24
N TYR A 8 -1.39 -5.79 -1.08
CA TYR A 8 -2.46 -5.58 -2.05
C TYR A 8 -3.44 -4.51 -1.56
N VAL A 9 -3.97 -3.70 -2.47
CA VAL A 9 -4.97 -2.67 -2.14
C VAL A 9 -6.29 -3.33 -1.82
N LYS A 10 -6.82 -3.04 -0.63
CA LYS A 10 -8.13 -3.52 -0.16
C LYS A 10 -9.24 -2.52 -0.44
N GLU A 11 -8.97 -1.23 -0.24
CA GLU A 11 -9.97 -0.17 -0.28
C GLU A 11 -9.31 1.12 -0.75
N ILE A 12 -10.01 1.85 -1.63
CA ILE A 12 -9.70 3.24 -1.99
C ILE A 12 -10.94 4.05 -1.59
N ASN A 13 -10.81 4.91 -0.58
CA ASN A 13 -11.92 5.65 0.00
C ASN A 13 -11.75 7.15 -0.27
N HIS A 14 -12.50 7.66 -1.25
CA HIS A 14 -12.54 9.10 -1.56
C HIS A 14 -13.44 9.82 -0.56
N ARG A 15 -12.83 10.68 0.25
CA ARG A 15 -13.50 11.46 1.29
C ARG A 15 -13.87 12.84 0.75
N ALA A 16 -15.04 13.33 1.17
CA ALA A 16 -15.46 14.69 0.87
C ALA A 16 -14.56 15.70 1.60
N THR A 17 -14.30 16.82 0.94
CA THR A 17 -13.60 17.99 1.49
C THR A 17 -14.56 19.18 1.47
N PRO A 18 -14.43 20.13 2.42
CA PRO A 18 -15.26 21.35 2.44
C PRO A 18 -14.90 22.33 1.32
N ASN A 19 -13.71 22.18 0.72
CA ASN A 19 -13.19 23.08 -0.29
C ASN A 19 -13.34 22.47 -1.70
N PRO A 20 -14.04 23.16 -2.62
CA PRO A 20 -14.15 22.71 -4.01
C PRO A 20 -12.76 22.53 -4.65
N GLY A 21 -12.49 21.35 -5.20
CA GLY A 21 -11.24 21.02 -5.90
C GLY A 21 -10.15 20.38 -5.03
N GLU A 22 -10.33 20.31 -3.70
CA GLU A 22 -9.44 19.51 -2.85
C GLU A 22 -9.80 18.03 -2.91
N VAL A 23 -8.79 17.17 -3.07
CA VAL A 23 -8.95 15.72 -3.01
C VAL A 23 -8.41 15.17 -1.68
N ASN A 24 -9.09 14.16 -1.17
CA ASN A 24 -8.66 13.40 -0.01
C ASN A 24 -9.07 11.94 -0.21
N ALA A 25 -8.11 11.04 -0.35
CA ALA A 25 -8.38 9.61 -0.43
C ALA A 25 -7.57 8.83 0.61
N GLU A 26 -8.22 7.87 1.26
CA GLU A 26 -7.56 6.87 2.08
C GLU A 26 -7.35 5.59 1.28
N ILE A 27 -6.11 5.14 1.17
CA ILE A 27 -5.74 3.84 0.57
C ILE A 27 -5.42 2.87 1.71
N LYS A 28 -6.18 1.77 1.80
CA LYS A 28 -5.91 0.69 2.75
C LYS A 28 -5.37 -0.53 2.04
N MET A 29 -4.32 -1.12 2.59
CA MET A 29 -3.63 -2.26 2.01
C MET A 29 -3.34 -3.33 3.06
N ALA A 30 -3.26 -4.58 2.64
CA ALA A 30 -2.86 -5.69 3.51
C ALA A 30 -1.76 -6.54 2.87
N ALA A 31 -1.02 -7.25 3.72
CA ALA A 31 0.03 -8.19 3.32
C ALA A 31 -0.41 -9.12 2.17
N ALA A 32 0.35 -9.16 1.09
CA ALA A 32 0.10 -10.03 -0.05
C ALA A 32 0.95 -11.30 0.04
N PHE A 33 0.33 -12.46 0.22
CA PHE A 33 0.99 -13.77 0.18
C PHE A 33 0.01 -14.84 -0.33
N GLY A 34 0.52 -15.97 -0.81
CA GLY A 34 -0.32 -17.02 -1.40
C GLY A 34 -1.17 -16.47 -2.56
N THR A 35 -2.48 -16.69 -2.51
CA THR A 35 -3.40 -16.23 -3.56
C THR A 35 -3.52 -14.70 -3.65
N TYR A 36 -3.16 -13.98 -2.58
CA TYR A 36 -3.16 -12.51 -2.57
C TYR A 36 -2.01 -11.89 -3.36
N LEU A 37 -1.01 -12.67 -3.80
CA LEU A 37 0.04 -12.20 -4.71
C LEU A 37 -0.43 -12.01 -6.16
N ARG A 38 -1.67 -12.42 -6.49
CA ARG A 38 -2.27 -12.21 -7.83
C ARG A 38 -1.40 -12.71 -9.00
N GLY A 39 -0.70 -13.82 -8.80
CA GLY A 39 0.18 -14.40 -9.82
C GLY A 39 1.59 -13.83 -9.87
N LEU A 40 1.92 -12.86 -9.00
CA LEU A 40 3.32 -12.46 -8.79
C LEU A 40 4.12 -13.58 -8.13
N PRO A 41 5.46 -13.61 -8.34
CA PRO A 41 6.34 -14.55 -7.66
C PRO A 41 6.18 -14.51 -6.13
N GLU A 42 6.45 -15.63 -5.44
CA GLU A 42 6.34 -15.77 -3.97
C GLU A 42 7.37 -14.93 -3.16
N GLY A 43 7.82 -13.78 -3.67
CA GLY A 43 8.86 -12.94 -3.07
C GLY A 43 8.51 -12.33 -1.70
N ASN A 44 7.26 -12.42 -1.24
CA ASN A 44 6.82 -11.90 0.05
C ASN A 44 6.67 -12.97 1.15
N LYS A 45 6.87 -14.24 0.83
CA LYS A 45 6.57 -15.37 1.73
C LYS A 45 7.31 -15.30 3.06
N ASP A 46 8.60 -15.02 3.04
CA ASP A 46 9.42 -14.93 4.25
C ASP A 46 9.01 -13.76 5.14
N TRP A 47 8.66 -12.61 4.54
CA TRP A 47 8.17 -11.47 5.29
C TRP A 47 6.79 -11.78 5.89
N SER A 48 5.86 -12.31 5.10
CA SER A 48 4.51 -12.66 5.56
C SER A 48 4.47 -13.81 6.56
N LYS A 49 5.51 -14.66 6.65
CA LYS A 49 5.64 -15.65 7.72
C LYS A 49 5.66 -15.01 9.10
N TRP A 50 6.36 -13.87 9.23
CA TRP A 50 6.51 -13.15 10.49
C TRP A 50 5.52 -11.98 10.62
N THR A 51 4.93 -11.54 9.51
CA THR A 51 3.99 -10.41 9.47
C THR A 51 2.78 -10.73 8.58
N PRO A 52 2.00 -11.81 8.88
CA PRO A 52 0.89 -12.24 8.02
C PRO A 52 -0.30 -11.26 8.03
N SER A 53 -0.42 -10.45 9.10
CA SER A 53 -1.51 -9.49 9.29
C SER A 53 -1.04 -8.05 9.17
N GLY A 54 0.00 -7.79 8.38
CA GLY A 54 0.46 -6.43 8.13
C GLY A 54 -0.59 -5.59 7.42
N GLU A 55 -0.75 -4.34 7.87
CA GLU A 55 -1.67 -3.35 7.30
C GLU A 55 -0.93 -2.03 7.05
N LEU A 56 -1.31 -1.35 5.97
CA LEU A 56 -0.90 0.02 5.66
C LEU A 56 -2.16 0.84 5.35
N SER A 57 -2.33 1.96 6.06
CA SER A 57 -3.32 2.98 5.69
C SER A 57 -2.58 4.30 5.43
N ILE A 58 -2.83 4.88 4.25
CA ILE A 58 -2.25 6.16 3.83
C ILE A 58 -3.35 7.10 3.35
N THR A 59 -3.29 8.35 3.80
CA THR A 59 -4.13 9.43 3.27
C THR A 59 -3.34 10.23 2.26
N ILE A 60 -3.88 10.37 1.05
CA ILE A 60 -3.24 11.04 -0.08
C ILE A 60 -4.12 12.21 -0.52
N THR A 61 -3.49 13.38 -0.70
CA THR A 61 -4.13 14.61 -1.21
C THR A 61 -3.60 15.04 -2.58
N ASN A 62 -2.67 14.28 -3.16
CA ASN A 62 -2.20 14.46 -4.53
C ASN A 62 -3.03 13.56 -5.49
N PRO A 63 -3.88 14.13 -6.38
CA PRO A 63 -4.70 13.35 -7.30
C PRO A 63 -3.90 12.36 -8.15
N ALA A 64 -2.77 12.81 -8.70
CA ALA A 64 -1.94 11.99 -9.58
C ALA A 64 -1.33 10.78 -8.86
N ALA A 65 -1.12 10.87 -7.54
CA ALA A 65 -0.66 9.74 -6.74
C ALA A 65 -1.78 8.76 -6.41
N ILE A 66 -3.02 9.25 -6.22
CA ILE A 66 -4.19 8.39 -5.99
C ILE A 66 -4.46 7.51 -7.21
N GLU A 67 -4.33 8.08 -8.41
CA GLU A 67 -4.54 7.39 -9.70
C GLU A 67 -3.55 6.23 -9.95
N GLN A 68 -2.46 6.13 -9.19
CA GLN A 68 -1.52 5.01 -9.30
C GLN A 68 -1.99 3.76 -8.54
N PHE A 69 -3.02 3.87 -7.70
CA PHE A 69 -3.53 2.77 -6.89
C PHE A 69 -4.77 2.14 -7.52
N GLU A 70 -4.76 0.82 -7.64
CA GLU A 70 -5.89 0.04 -8.15
C GLU A 70 -6.30 -1.03 -7.12
N ILE A 71 -7.62 -1.22 -6.93
CA ILE A 71 -8.14 -2.20 -5.97
C ILE A 71 -7.74 -3.62 -6.40
N GLY A 72 -7.16 -4.37 -5.47
CA GLY A 72 -6.73 -5.75 -5.69
C GLY A 72 -5.33 -5.90 -6.26
N GLU A 73 -4.72 -4.82 -6.78
CA GLU A 73 -3.34 -4.80 -7.26
C GLU A 73 -2.33 -4.84 -6.12
N VAL A 74 -1.16 -5.39 -6.42
CA VAL A 74 -0.09 -5.66 -5.46
C VAL A 74 1.08 -4.70 -5.67
N TYR A 75 1.49 -4.03 -4.61
CA TYR A 75 2.58 -3.06 -4.61
C TYR A 75 3.71 -3.51 -3.70
N GLY A 76 4.94 -3.28 -4.14
CA GLY A 76 6.14 -3.47 -3.32
C GLY A 76 6.43 -2.23 -2.47
N LEU A 77 6.62 -2.44 -1.17
CA LEU A 77 7.02 -1.42 -0.20
C LEU A 77 8.45 -1.70 0.26
N SER A 78 9.29 -0.66 0.28
CA SER A 78 10.64 -0.72 0.83
C SER A 78 10.78 0.28 1.97
N PHE A 79 11.29 -0.16 3.12
CA PHE A 79 11.61 0.72 4.23
C PHE A 79 13.09 1.05 4.20
N GLU A 80 13.38 2.32 3.98
CA GLU A 80 14.73 2.87 4.04
C GLU A 80 14.84 3.76 5.28
N LYS A 81 15.95 3.62 6.01
CA LYS A 81 16.19 4.46 7.18
C LYS A 81 16.47 5.88 6.69
N ALA A 82 15.67 6.84 7.17
CA ALA A 82 15.94 8.25 6.91
C ALA A 82 17.33 8.64 7.42
N SER A 83 18.08 9.37 6.60
CA SER A 83 19.29 10.06 7.03
C SER A 83 18.92 11.38 7.71
N LYS A 84 19.73 11.80 8.70
CA LYS A 84 19.72 13.19 9.13
C LYS A 84 20.37 14.03 8.02
N ALA A 85 19.79 15.19 7.75
CA ALA A 85 20.42 16.22 6.93
C ALA A 85 21.67 16.78 7.62
#